data_AF-A0AA39JEY9-F1
#
_entry.id   AF-A0AA39JEY9-F1
#
_cell.length_a   1.000
_cell.length_b   1.000
_cell.length_c   1.000
_cell.angle_alpha   90.00
_cell.angle_beta   90.00
_cell.angle_gamma   90.00
#
_symmetry.space_group_name_H-M   'P 1'
#
loop_
_entity.id
_entity.type
_entity.pdbx_description
1 polymer ?
#
loop_
_entity_poly.entity_id
_entity_poly.type
_entity_poly.pdbx_seq_one_letter_code
_entity_poly.pdbx_strand_id
1 'polypeptide(L)'
;MCVREEIEVILGLHSTCTMNFITHARTYSLYPRATLDYHASASRFTTDERELEAQVKYRQRGWVPIPRFIVDGDVIHDSTLDFPDVDHFVGDQYTLRWVLGKERSVEALGQPFLEDDDAEVDMDAWTLKYMEPRRKGVVINFAVMKGKMMFKSYCLSDGMLEKVMLHMGNWNDINMKEFVARYHKQTV
;
A
#
# COMPACT_ATOMS: atom_id res chain seq x y z
N MET A 1 1.05 -23.37 11.29
CA MET A 1 0.30 -22.72 10.21
C MET A 1 0.80 -21.29 10.16
N CYS A 2 1.51 -20.89 9.10
CA CYS A 2 2.12 -19.56 9.03
C CYS A 2 1.03 -18.58 8.59
N VAL A 3 0.39 -17.90 9.54
CA VAL A 3 -0.57 -16.84 9.24
C VAL A 3 0.25 -15.65 8.76
N ARG A 4 0.33 -15.49 7.44
CA ARG A 4 0.71 -14.23 6.82
C ARG A 4 -0.51 -13.34 6.84
N GLU A 5 -0.35 -12.10 7.26
CA GLU A 5 -1.43 -11.12 7.21
C GLU A 5 -1.85 -10.91 5.75
N GLU A 6 -3.12 -10.59 5.53
CA GLU A 6 -3.67 -10.39 4.19
C GLU A 6 -2.90 -9.29 3.45
N ILE A 7 -2.50 -8.24 4.17
CA ILE A 7 -1.71 -7.13 3.62
C ILE A 7 -0.29 -7.53 3.29
N GLU A 8 0.37 -8.38 4.08
CA GLU A 8 1.69 -8.94 3.73
C GLU A 8 1.62 -9.67 2.37
N VAL A 9 0.54 -10.45 2.15
CA VAL A 9 0.35 -11.17 0.89
C VAL A 9 0.12 -10.19 -0.26
N ILE A 10 -0.73 -9.18 -0.08
CA ILE A 10 -1.06 -8.19 -1.11
C ILE A 10 0.18 -7.35 -1.48
N LEU A 11 0.88 -6.79 -0.50
CA LEU A 11 2.09 -6.00 -0.70
C LEU A 11 3.25 -6.86 -1.24
N GLY A 12 3.26 -8.15 -0.90
CA GLY A 12 4.24 -9.14 -1.38
C GLY A 12 3.98 -9.66 -2.80
N LEU A 13 2.91 -9.25 -3.50
CA LEU A 13 2.67 -9.67 -4.87
C LEU A 13 3.71 -9.07 -5.83
N HIS A 14 4.68 -9.92 -6.18
CA HIS A 14 5.91 -9.54 -6.87
C HIS A 14 5.78 -9.18 -8.35
N SER A 15 4.70 -9.59 -9.04
CA SER A 15 4.64 -9.50 -10.51
C SER A 15 3.99 -8.23 -11.04
N THR A 16 3.00 -7.73 -10.32
CA THR A 16 2.22 -6.53 -10.63
C THR A 16 1.50 -6.08 -9.38
N CYS A 17 1.59 -4.81 -9.04
CA CYS A 17 0.77 -4.18 -8.03
C CYS A 17 -0.71 -4.19 -8.46
N THR A 18 -1.43 -5.28 -8.23
CA THR A 18 -2.87 -5.18 -8.02
C THR A 18 -3.08 -4.60 -6.63
N MET A 19 -3.13 -3.29 -6.58
CA MET A 19 -3.27 -2.49 -5.36
C MET A 19 -4.69 -2.41 -4.83
N ASN A 20 -5.61 -3.11 -5.48
CA ASN A 20 -7.02 -2.99 -5.19
C ASN A 20 -7.52 -4.33 -4.67
N PHE A 21 -8.08 -4.32 -3.48
CA PHE A 21 -8.64 -5.51 -2.85
C PHE A 21 -9.92 -5.17 -2.12
N ILE A 22 -10.73 -6.21 -1.88
CA ILE A 22 -12.05 -6.08 -1.29
C ILE A 22 -12.09 -7.02 -0.09
N THR A 23 -12.46 -6.49 1.07
CA THR A 23 -12.80 -7.25 2.26
C THR A 23 -14.33 -7.37 2.37
N HIS A 24 -14.80 -8.06 3.41
CA HIS A 24 -16.24 -8.23 3.62
C HIS A 24 -17.00 -6.90 3.80
N ALA A 25 -16.32 -5.86 4.27
CA ALA A 25 -16.94 -4.57 4.60
C ALA A 25 -16.42 -3.39 3.76
N ARG A 26 -15.26 -3.52 3.09
CA ARG A 26 -14.58 -2.39 2.46
C ARG A 26 -13.93 -2.76 1.14
N THR A 27 -13.80 -1.77 0.26
CA THR A 27 -12.87 -1.83 -0.87
C THR A 27 -11.71 -0.88 -0.62
N TYR A 28 -10.53 -1.30 -1.06
CA TYR A 28 -9.30 -0.57 -0.92
C TYR A 28 -8.67 -0.40 -2.30
N SER A 29 -8.03 0.74 -2.52
CA SER A 29 -7.11 0.97 -3.63
C SER A 29 -5.90 1.70 -3.10
N LEU A 30 -4.75 1.05 -3.11
CA LEU A 30 -3.54 1.59 -2.51
C LEU A 30 -2.83 2.61 -3.42
N TYR A 31 -3.16 2.66 -4.72
CA TYR A 31 -2.75 3.72 -5.65
C TYR A 31 -3.89 3.98 -6.66
N PRO A 32 -4.97 4.68 -6.26
CA PRO A 32 -6.19 4.81 -7.04
C PRO A 32 -5.95 5.57 -8.33
N ARG A 33 -5.18 6.68 -8.29
CA ARG A 33 -4.88 7.46 -9.49
C ARG A 33 -4.14 6.62 -10.53
N ALA A 34 -3.02 6.00 -10.13
CA ALA A 34 -2.29 5.11 -11.01
C ALA A 34 -3.16 3.96 -11.56
N THR A 35 -3.92 3.29 -10.70
CA THR A 35 -4.63 2.08 -11.09
C THR A 35 -5.92 2.34 -11.87
N LEU A 36 -6.70 3.35 -11.47
CA LEU A 36 -8.02 3.64 -12.02
C LEU A 36 -7.97 4.62 -13.18
N ASP A 37 -7.16 5.68 -13.10
CA ASP A 37 -7.13 6.72 -14.13
C ASP A 37 -6.15 6.37 -15.26
N TYR A 38 -4.99 5.79 -14.93
CA TYR A 38 -3.89 5.57 -15.88
C TYR A 38 -3.66 4.11 -16.26
N HIS A 39 -4.37 3.17 -15.62
CA HIS A 39 -4.12 1.71 -15.75
C HIS A 39 -2.63 1.37 -15.59
N ALA A 40 -1.94 2.09 -14.72
CA ALA A 40 -0.54 1.91 -14.42
C ALA A 40 -0.34 0.81 -13.38
N SER A 41 0.65 -0.04 -13.60
CA SER A 41 1.02 -1.11 -12.68
C SER A 41 2.45 -0.94 -12.20
N ALA A 42 2.62 -0.92 -10.88
CA ALA A 42 3.93 -1.07 -10.28
C ALA A 42 4.47 -2.47 -10.62
N SER A 43 5.58 -2.47 -11.36
CA SER A 43 6.22 -3.66 -11.89
C SER A 43 7.69 -3.60 -11.52
N ARG A 44 8.18 -4.67 -10.90
CA ARG A 44 9.60 -4.87 -10.65
C ARG A 44 10.26 -5.53 -11.86
N PHE A 45 11.52 -5.19 -12.11
CA PHE A 45 12.35 -6.02 -12.96
C PHE A 45 12.49 -7.41 -12.34
N THR A 46 12.27 -8.44 -13.14
CA THR A 46 12.32 -9.83 -12.70
C THR A 46 12.76 -10.71 -13.86
N THR A 47 13.48 -11.77 -13.52
CA THR A 47 13.84 -12.86 -14.43
C THR A 47 13.01 -14.11 -14.18
N ASP A 48 12.11 -14.09 -13.19
CA ASP A 48 11.23 -15.21 -12.89
C ASP A 48 10.15 -15.35 -13.97
N GLU A 49 10.04 -16.54 -14.57
CA GLU A 49 9.13 -16.80 -15.68
C GLU A 49 7.66 -16.57 -15.30
N ARG A 50 7.25 -16.95 -14.09
CA ARG A 50 5.85 -16.77 -13.63
C ARG A 50 5.51 -15.30 -13.47
N GLU A 51 6.47 -14.51 -13.02
CA GLU A 51 6.29 -13.06 -12.91
C GLU A 51 6.25 -12.39 -14.28
N LEU A 52 7.08 -12.83 -15.23
CA LEU A 52 7.04 -12.35 -16.60
C LEU A 52 5.70 -12.70 -17.29
N GLU A 53 5.20 -13.92 -17.10
CA GLU A 53 3.87 -14.34 -17.58
C GLU A 53 2.76 -13.47 -16.99
N ALA A 54 2.81 -13.20 -15.68
CA ALA A 54 1.87 -12.31 -15.02
C ALA A 54 1.94 -10.88 -15.59
N GLN A 55 3.14 -10.34 -15.81
CA GLN A 55 3.30 -9.03 -16.46
C GLN A 55 2.75 -9.02 -17.89
N VAL A 56 2.97 -10.07 -18.68
CA VAL A 56 2.38 -10.20 -20.04
C VAL A 56 0.86 -10.21 -19.96
N LYS A 57 0.28 -11.01 -19.07
CA LYS A 57 -1.17 -11.11 -18.84
C LYS A 57 -1.78 -9.75 -18.51
N TYR A 58 -1.16 -8.95 -17.62
CA TYR A 58 -1.67 -7.62 -17.29
C TYR A 58 -1.49 -6.62 -18.43
N ARG A 59 -0.37 -6.68 -19.18
CA ARG A 59 -0.21 -5.88 -20.42
C ARG A 59 -1.30 -6.16 -21.45
N GLN A 60 -1.65 -7.42 -21.66
CA GLN A 60 -2.74 -7.82 -22.55
C GLN A 60 -4.11 -7.28 -22.10
N ARG A 61 -4.27 -6.99 -20.81
CA ARG A 61 -5.46 -6.37 -20.22
C ARG A 61 -5.42 -4.83 -20.24
N GLY A 62 -4.45 -4.23 -20.91
CA GLY A 62 -4.32 -2.77 -21.04
C GLY A 62 -3.54 -2.10 -19.91
N TRP A 63 -2.92 -2.86 -19.00
CA TRP A 63 -2.08 -2.28 -17.96
C TRP A 63 -0.70 -1.92 -18.48
N VAL A 64 -0.20 -0.76 -18.10
CA VAL A 64 1.13 -0.28 -18.50
C VAL A 64 2.07 -0.35 -17.29
N PRO A 65 3.22 -1.01 -17.37
CA PRO A 65 4.17 -1.07 -16.26
C PRO A 65 4.92 0.26 -16.08
N ILE A 66 5.07 0.74 -14.84
CA ILE A 66 5.76 2.00 -14.48
C ILE A 66 7.10 2.25 -15.19
N PRO A 67 8.01 1.28 -15.38
CA PRO A 67 9.25 1.60 -16.11
C PRO A 67 9.03 2.00 -17.58
N ARG A 68 7.85 1.75 -18.17
CA ARG A 68 7.47 2.20 -19.53
C ARG A 68 6.81 3.59 -19.58
N PHE A 69 6.38 4.15 -18.45
CA PHE A 69 5.89 5.53 -18.38
C PHE A 69 7.01 6.57 -18.30
N ILE A 70 8.26 6.11 -18.16
CA ILE A 70 9.46 6.95 -18.36
C ILE A 70 9.69 7.03 -19.88
N VAL A 71 9.04 7.99 -20.53
CA VAL A 71 9.21 8.26 -21.96
C VAL A 71 10.35 9.27 -22.12
N ASP A 72 11.34 8.95 -22.97
CA ASP A 72 12.44 9.86 -23.34
C ASP A 72 13.31 10.42 -22.18
N GLY A 73 13.34 9.72 -21.05
CA GLY A 73 14.12 10.15 -19.88
C GLY A 73 13.42 11.21 -19.02
N ASP A 74 12.29 11.73 -19.48
CA ASP A 74 11.38 12.54 -18.68
C ASP A 74 10.40 11.60 -17.98
N VAL A 75 10.46 11.60 -16.65
CA VAL A 75 9.47 10.93 -15.82
C VAL A 75 8.18 11.73 -16.03
N ILE A 76 7.17 11.18 -16.73
CA ILE A 76 5.79 11.68 -16.60
C ILE A 76 5.56 11.75 -15.10
N HIS A 77 5.45 12.98 -14.59
CA HIS A 77 5.80 13.30 -13.21
C HIS A 77 5.23 12.24 -12.28
N ASP A 78 6.09 11.59 -11.52
CA ASP A 78 5.76 10.64 -10.45
C ASP A 78 4.56 11.12 -9.59
N SER A 79 4.52 12.44 -9.35
CA SER A 79 3.42 13.15 -8.67
C SER A 79 2.05 13.08 -9.36
N THR A 80 1.97 12.65 -10.63
CA THR A 80 0.71 12.48 -11.37
C THR A 80 0.15 11.08 -11.25
N LEU A 81 0.94 10.12 -10.78
CA LEU A 81 0.51 8.74 -10.53
C LEU A 81 0.31 8.46 -9.04
N ASP A 82 0.63 9.42 -8.17
CA ASP A 82 0.61 9.26 -6.72
C ASP A 82 1.51 8.09 -6.26
N PHE A 83 2.73 8.01 -6.80
CA PHE A 83 3.77 7.05 -6.36
C PHE A 83 4.94 7.68 -5.58
N PRO A 84 4.71 8.62 -4.65
CA PRO A 84 5.79 9.23 -3.90
C PRO A 84 6.58 8.20 -3.09
N ASP A 85 7.91 8.38 -3.01
CA ASP A 85 8.77 7.61 -2.10
C ASP A 85 8.61 8.16 -0.67
N VAL A 86 7.46 7.84 -0.06
CA VAL A 86 7.06 8.23 1.29
C VAL A 86 6.44 7.05 2.02
N ASP A 87 6.24 7.20 3.32
CA ASP A 87 5.46 6.24 4.10
C ASP A 87 3.99 6.34 3.70
N HIS A 88 3.52 5.29 3.04
CA HIS A 88 2.13 5.05 2.75
C HIS A 88 1.46 4.27 3.85
N PHE A 89 0.17 4.55 4.03
CA PHE A 89 -0.70 3.81 4.94
C PHE A 89 -2.12 3.84 4.39
N VAL A 90 -2.92 2.86 4.79
CA VAL A 90 -4.32 2.82 4.36
C VAL A 90 -5.09 4.00 4.94
N GLY A 91 -5.67 4.81 4.05
CA GLY A 91 -6.38 6.03 4.39
C GLY A 91 -5.53 7.31 4.32
N ASP A 92 -4.28 7.25 3.86
CA ASP A 92 -3.52 8.44 3.46
C ASP A 92 -4.14 9.13 2.23
N GLN A 93 -3.55 10.25 1.81
CA GLN A 93 -4.02 11.01 0.63
C GLN A 93 -3.79 10.30 -0.73
N TYR A 94 -2.99 9.23 -0.74
CA TYR A 94 -2.61 8.48 -1.94
C TYR A 94 -3.33 7.13 -2.04
N THR A 95 -4.16 6.79 -1.06
CA THR A 95 -4.97 5.58 -1.02
C THR A 95 -6.47 5.94 -1.03
N LEU A 96 -7.29 5.02 -1.53
CA LEU A 96 -8.74 5.10 -1.45
C LEU A 96 -9.25 3.96 -0.58
N ARG A 97 -10.18 4.29 0.31
CA ARG A 97 -10.93 3.32 1.11
C ARG A 97 -12.42 3.64 1.04
N TRP A 98 -13.22 2.64 0.71
CA TRP A 98 -14.66 2.77 0.58
C TRP A 98 -15.40 1.69 1.38
N VAL A 99 -16.44 2.06 2.13
CA VAL A 99 -17.27 1.12 2.89
C VAL A 99 -18.38 0.53 2.00
N LEU A 100 -18.45 -0.78 1.94
CA LEU A 100 -19.48 -1.52 1.21
C LEU A 100 -20.83 -1.43 1.94
N GLY A 101 -21.92 -1.34 1.19
CA GLY A 101 -23.29 -1.39 1.73
C GLY A 101 -23.76 -0.14 2.47
N LYS A 102 -22.93 0.89 2.66
CA LYS A 102 -23.36 2.23 3.08
C LYS A 102 -23.46 3.12 1.83
N GLU A 103 -24.67 3.40 1.36
CA GLU A 103 -24.92 4.47 0.40
C GLU A 103 -24.50 5.79 1.08
N ARG A 104 -23.49 6.48 0.53
CA ARG A 104 -23.17 7.83 0.97
C ARG A 104 -24.18 8.78 0.34
N SER A 105 -24.80 9.63 1.15
CA SER A 105 -25.44 10.83 0.59
C SER A 105 -24.35 11.72 -0.02
N VAL A 106 -24.70 12.47 -1.07
CA VAL A 106 -23.75 13.33 -1.79
C VAL A 106 -23.12 14.37 -0.85
N GLU A 107 -23.81 14.76 0.23
CA GLU A 107 -23.29 15.68 1.24
C GLU A 107 -22.18 15.10 2.14
N ALA A 108 -21.97 13.79 2.15
CA ALA A 108 -20.97 13.11 2.98
C ALA A 108 -19.60 12.92 2.27
N LEU A 109 -19.49 13.34 1.01
CA LEU A 109 -18.21 13.35 0.28
C LEU A 109 -17.30 14.43 0.88
N GLY A 110 -16.11 14.03 1.36
CA GLY A 110 -15.12 14.93 1.97
C GLY A 110 -15.07 14.92 3.50
N GLN A 111 -15.98 14.21 4.19
CA GLN A 111 -15.86 14.01 5.64
C GLN A 111 -15.11 12.70 5.98
N PRO A 112 -14.21 12.73 6.99
CA PRO A 112 -13.51 11.54 7.46
C PRO A 112 -14.51 10.52 8.01
N PHE A 113 -14.29 9.23 7.70
CA PHE A 113 -15.07 8.15 8.28
C PHE A 113 -14.84 8.10 9.80
N LEU A 114 -15.87 8.39 10.58
CA LEU A 114 -15.89 8.14 12.01
C LEU A 114 -16.44 6.72 12.27
N GLU A 115 -15.57 5.88 12.83
CA GLU A 115 -15.80 4.62 13.57
C GLU A 115 -16.52 3.44 12.85
N ASP A 116 -15.79 2.31 12.64
CA ASP A 116 -16.20 0.95 13.04
C ASP A 116 -15.16 -0.15 12.71
N ASP A 117 -15.16 -1.21 13.53
CA ASP A 117 -14.20 -2.30 13.85
C ASP A 117 -13.17 -2.88 12.85
N ASP A 118 -13.19 -2.63 11.53
CA ASP A 118 -12.13 -3.15 10.63
C ASP A 118 -10.93 -2.19 10.47
N ALA A 119 -10.51 -1.57 11.57
CA ALA A 119 -9.29 -0.74 11.62
C ALA A 119 -7.99 -1.55 11.51
N GLU A 120 -8.10 -2.84 11.19
CA GLU A 120 -7.00 -3.80 11.26
C GLU A 120 -5.98 -3.58 10.15
N VAL A 121 -6.49 -3.32 8.93
CA VAL A 121 -5.70 -2.98 7.74
C VAL A 121 -5.13 -1.56 7.80
N ASP A 122 -5.73 -0.67 8.60
CA ASP A 122 -5.33 0.73 8.72
C ASP A 122 -4.01 0.91 9.49
N MET A 123 -3.50 -0.15 10.11
CA MET A 123 -2.25 -0.14 10.87
C MET A 123 -1.02 -0.53 10.04
N ASP A 124 -1.24 -1.00 8.81
CA ASP A 124 -0.16 -1.35 7.90
C ASP A 124 0.37 -0.14 7.14
N ALA A 125 1.69 -0.09 7.03
CA ALA A 125 2.43 0.92 6.31
C ALA A 125 3.49 0.30 5.39
N TRP A 126 3.78 0.98 4.29
CA TRP A 126 4.78 0.57 3.31
C TRP A 126 5.40 1.79 2.62
N THR A 127 6.46 1.57 1.85
CA THR A 127 7.07 2.59 0.99
C THR A 127 7.14 2.06 -0.43
N LEU A 128 6.99 2.92 -1.44
CA LEU A 128 7.26 2.56 -2.82
C LEU A 128 8.62 3.13 -3.23
N LYS A 129 9.58 2.24 -3.47
CA LYS A 129 10.94 2.62 -3.84
C LYS A 129 11.19 2.33 -5.31
N TYR A 130 11.78 3.30 -5.99
CA TYR A 130 12.30 3.13 -7.34
C TYR A 130 13.67 2.45 -7.27
N MET A 131 13.83 1.34 -8.00
CA MET A 131 15.14 0.68 -8.07
C MET A 131 16.07 1.44 -8.99
N GLU A 132 17.29 1.73 -8.54
CA GLU A 132 18.29 2.39 -9.38
C GLU A 132 19.06 1.41 -10.30
N PRO A 133 19.30 1.77 -11.58
CA PRO A 133 18.72 2.90 -12.30
C PRO A 133 17.20 2.78 -12.42
N ARG A 134 16.43 3.88 -12.23
CA ARG A 134 14.94 3.93 -12.18
C ARG A 134 14.17 3.10 -13.23
N ARG A 135 14.83 2.74 -14.34
CA ARG A 135 14.34 1.81 -15.37
C ARG A 135 14.19 0.36 -14.90
N LYS A 136 14.74 -0.02 -13.74
CA LYS A 136 14.61 -1.36 -13.17
C LYS A 136 13.25 -1.58 -12.47
N GLY A 137 12.37 -0.58 -12.47
CA GLY A 137 11.03 -0.69 -11.92
C GLY A 137 10.97 -0.27 -10.46
N VAL A 138 9.90 -0.69 -9.79
CA VAL A 138 9.58 -0.28 -8.42
C VAL A 138 9.41 -1.48 -7.51
N VAL A 139 9.64 -1.26 -6.22
CA VAL A 139 9.49 -2.26 -5.16
C VAL A 139 8.68 -1.64 -4.04
N ILE A 140 7.66 -2.37 -3.58
CA ILE A 140 7.03 -2.07 -2.30
C ILE A 140 7.94 -2.62 -1.21
N ASN A 141 8.32 -1.74 -0.29
CA ASN A 141 9.21 -2.05 0.81
C ASN A 141 8.47 -1.91 2.15
N PHE A 142 8.54 -2.96 2.94
CA PHE A 142 7.97 -3.04 4.29
C PHE A 142 8.69 -4.14 5.08
N ALA A 143 8.61 -4.06 6.41
CA ALA A 143 9.00 -5.11 7.34
C ALA A 143 7.77 -5.68 8.04
N VAL A 144 7.79 -6.97 8.35
CA VAL A 144 6.71 -7.59 9.15
C VAL A 144 7.12 -7.60 10.61
N MET A 145 6.41 -6.84 11.44
CA MET A 145 6.58 -6.83 12.88
C MET A 145 5.62 -7.83 13.53
N LYS A 146 6.14 -8.63 14.48
CA LYS A 146 5.36 -9.52 15.34
C LYS A 146 5.81 -9.38 16.78
N GLY A 147 4.87 -9.20 17.71
CA GLY A 147 5.13 -9.08 19.15
C GLY A 147 4.59 -10.27 19.93
N LYS A 148 5.19 -10.58 21.09
CA LYS A 148 4.66 -11.63 22.00
C LYS A 148 3.28 -11.31 22.57
N MET A 149 2.98 -10.02 22.71
CA MET A 149 1.71 -9.51 23.23
C MET A 149 0.79 -8.97 22.13
N MET A 150 1.17 -9.14 20.85
CA MET A 150 0.34 -8.78 19.72
C MET A 150 -0.43 -10.01 19.25
N PHE A 151 -1.71 -9.84 18.98
CA PHE A 151 -2.54 -10.86 18.36
C PHE A 151 -2.24 -10.98 16.86
N LYS A 152 -1.68 -9.93 16.26
CA LYS A 152 -1.47 -9.80 14.81
C LYS A 152 -0.04 -9.46 14.44
N SER A 153 0.25 -9.61 13.15
CA SER A 153 1.47 -9.06 12.54
C SER A 153 1.13 -7.73 11.88
N TYR A 154 2.13 -6.88 11.69
CA TYR A 154 1.96 -5.56 11.05
C TYR A 154 3.02 -5.36 9.99
N CYS A 155 2.63 -4.91 8.81
CA CYS A 155 3.55 -4.41 7.79
C CYS A 155 3.92 -2.97 8.16
N LEU A 156 5.21 -2.68 8.30
CA LEU A 156 5.71 -1.35 8.64
C LEU A 156 6.64 -0.87 7.55
N SER A 157 6.52 0.39 7.15
CA SER A 157 7.57 1.04 6.38
C SER A 157 8.85 1.20 7.22
N ASP A 158 9.99 1.43 6.57
CA ASP A 158 11.26 1.64 7.28
C ASP A 158 11.16 2.81 8.27
N GLY A 159 10.58 3.94 7.84
CA GLY A 159 10.44 5.14 8.67
C GLY A 159 9.54 4.92 9.88
N MET A 160 8.49 4.11 9.73
CA MET A 160 7.64 3.73 10.85
C MET A 160 8.33 2.73 11.78
N LEU A 161 8.99 1.72 11.23
CA LEU A 161 9.71 0.69 11.98
C LEU A 161 10.76 1.30 12.91
N GLU A 162 11.56 2.25 12.42
CA GLU A 162 12.56 2.96 13.22
C GLU A 162 11.94 3.64 14.45
N LYS A 163 10.79 4.32 14.27
CA LYS A 163 10.10 5.00 15.36
C LYS A 163 9.43 4.03 16.33
N VAL A 164 8.87 2.93 15.83
CA VAL A 164 8.29 1.87 16.67
C VAL A 164 9.37 1.19 17.52
N MET A 165 10.54 0.92 16.94
CA MET A 165 11.70 0.30 17.62
C MET A 165 12.18 1.08 18.84
N LEU A 166 12.04 2.42 18.84
CA LEU A 166 12.42 3.27 19.98
C LEU A 166 11.56 3.04 21.24
N HIS A 167 10.41 2.39 21.10
CA HIS A 167 9.41 2.29 22.17
C HIS A 167 8.99 0.84 22.48
N MET A 168 9.56 -0.16 21.80
CA MET A 168 8.96 -1.47 21.56
C MET A 168 8.98 -2.50 22.73
N GLY A 169 9.04 -2.07 23.99
CA GLY A 169 9.20 -2.97 25.13
C GLY A 169 8.09 -4.03 25.28
N ASN A 170 6.86 -3.60 25.62
CA ASN A 170 5.72 -4.47 25.93
C ASN A 170 4.48 -4.11 25.10
N TRP A 171 4.67 -3.86 23.80
CA TRP A 171 3.57 -3.41 22.95
C TRP A 171 2.58 -4.54 22.66
N ASN A 172 1.30 -4.19 22.78
CA ASN A 172 0.17 -4.96 22.25
C ASN A 172 -0.48 -4.19 21.07
N ASP A 173 -1.54 -4.75 20.50
CA ASP A 173 -2.27 -4.17 19.37
C ASP A 173 -2.88 -2.79 19.69
N ILE A 174 -3.23 -2.54 20.96
CA ILE A 174 -3.74 -1.23 21.41
C ILE A 174 -2.63 -0.18 21.31
N ASN A 175 -1.43 -0.50 21.82
CA ASN A 175 -0.29 0.40 21.72
C ASN A 175 0.09 0.68 20.27
N MET A 176 0.01 -0.34 19.42
CA MET A 176 0.26 -0.21 17.99
C MET A 176 -0.75 0.73 17.33
N LYS A 177 -2.05 0.52 17.55
CA LYS A 177 -3.13 1.37 17.04
C LYS A 177 -2.99 2.82 17.48
N GLU A 178 -2.69 3.07 18.76
CA GLU A 178 -2.47 4.41 19.29
C GLU A 178 -1.23 5.07 18.71
N PHE A 179 -0.17 4.30 18.45
CA PHE A 179 1.03 4.80 17.80
C PHE A 179 0.74 5.19 16.35
N VAL A 180 0.13 4.31 15.56
CA VAL A 180 -0.26 4.56 14.16
C VAL A 180 -1.14 5.81 14.07
N ALA A 181 -2.17 5.91 14.91
CA ALA A 181 -3.07 7.07 14.91
C ALA A 181 -2.35 8.39 15.22
N ARG A 182 -1.29 8.36 16.04
CA ARG A 182 -0.43 9.52 16.29
C ARG A 182 0.53 9.79 15.13
N TYR A 183 1.08 8.75 14.53
CA TYR A 183 1.95 8.81 13.36
C TYR A 183 1.25 9.50 12.20
N HIS A 184 0.02 9.06 11.88
CA HIS A 184 -0.81 9.64 10.82
C HIS A 184 -1.03 11.15 11.00
N LYS A 185 -1.22 11.61 12.24
CA LYS A 185 -1.41 13.04 12.54
C LYS A 185 -0.15 13.88 12.38
N GLN A 186 1.03 13.27 12.32
CA GLN A 186 2.31 13.97 12.18
C GLN A 186 2.79 14.02 10.73
N THR A 187 2.29 13.12 9.87
CA THR A 187 2.72 12.98 8.48
C THR A 187 1.75 13.61 7.47
N VAL A 188 0.56 14.04 7.90
CA VAL A 188 -0.44 14.79 7.14
C VAL A 188 -0.41 16.26 7.55
#